data_AF-A0A7X7C5M1-F1
#
_entry.id   AF-A0A7X7C5M1-F1
#
_cell.length_a   1.000
_cell.length_b   1.000
_cell.length_c   1.000
_cell.angle_alpha   90.00
_cell.angle_beta   90.00
_cell.angle_gamma   90.00
#
_symmetry.space_group_name_H-M   'P 1'
#
loop_
_entity.id
_entity.type
_entity.pdbx_description
1 polymer ?
#
loop_
_entity_poly.entity_id
_entity_poly.type
_entity_poly.pdbx_seq_one_letter_code
_entity_poly.pdbx_strand_id
1 'polypeptide(L)'
;MKKRLLILILFLLFIPSLFACNGEIPPENTKKYRTEVKDNVSEVLLEELELGFRFFYEIANDDEDSAGYGLIPDRFQAIGTNSGVVGDIASIASVGFGLSAIPIGIENNWITREEGEKRAYLTLQTLDGLDRTHG
;
A
#
# COMPACT_ATOMS: atom_id res chain seq x y z
N MET A 1 -42.27 26.25 26.24
CA MET A 1 -42.24 25.91 24.80
C MET A 1 -40.86 26.14 24.16
N LYS A 2 -40.24 27.32 24.31
CA LYS A 2 -38.94 27.65 23.69
C LYS A 2 -37.78 26.69 24.02
N LYS A 3 -37.65 26.23 25.28
CA LYS A 3 -36.59 25.28 25.69
C LYS A 3 -36.76 23.87 25.09
N ARG A 4 -38.00 23.38 24.99
CA ARG A 4 -38.30 22.08 24.36
C ARG A 4 -38.05 22.11 22.84
N LEU A 5 -38.37 23.24 22.21
CA LEU A 5 -38.08 23.47 20.79
C LEU A 5 -36.56 23.57 20.52
N LEU A 6 -35.81 24.25 21.40
CA LEU A 6 -34.34 24.34 21.28
C LEU A 6 -33.67 22.96 21.42
N ILE A 7 -34.12 22.14 22.37
CA ILE A 7 -33.60 20.76 22.55
C ILE A 7 -33.91 19.90 21.32
N LEU A 8 -35.10 20.04 20.73
CA LEU A 8 -35.47 19.32 19.51
C LEU A 8 -34.60 19.72 18.31
N ILE A 9 -34.32 21.02 18.16
CA ILE A 9 -33.45 21.56 17.09
C ILE A 9 -32.01 21.08 17.28
N LEU A 10 -31.51 21.05 18.53
CA LEU A 10 -30.16 20.56 18.83
C LEU A 10 -30.02 19.07 18.49
N PHE A 11 -31.04 18.26 18.80
CA PHE A 11 -31.09 16.84 18.44
C PHE A 11 -31.13 16.65 16.91
N LEU A 12 -31.95 17.43 16.20
CA LEU A 12 -32.05 17.40 14.73
C LEU A 12 -30.75 17.78 14.02
N LEU A 13 -29.93 18.65 14.62
CA LEU A 13 -28.61 19.02 14.09
C LEU A 13 -27.51 17.98 14.38
N PHE A 14 -27.70 17.11 15.38
CA PHE A 14 -26.73 16.06 15.75
C PHE A 14 -26.99 14.70 15.10
N ILE A 15 -28.18 14.46 14.56
CA ILE A 15 -28.51 13.21 13.87
C ILE A 15 -27.69 12.99 12.57
N PRO A 16 -27.41 14.01 11.73
CA PRO A 16 -26.65 13.82 10.50
C PRO A 16 -25.18 13.43 10.72
N SER A 17 -24.57 13.82 11.86
CA SER A 17 -23.18 13.46 12.18
C SER A 17 -23.00 12.01 12.62
N LEU A 18 -24.09 11.30 12.95
CA LEU A 18 -24.04 9.87 13.29
C LEU A 18 -24.11 8.95 12.06
N PHE A 19 -24.52 9.45 10.90
CA PHE A 19 -24.65 8.67 9.65
C PHE A 19 -23.59 9.00 8.59
N ALA A 20 -22.69 9.96 8.86
CA ALA A 20 -21.65 10.36 7.92
C ALA A 20 -20.52 9.32 7.74
N CYS A 21 -20.47 8.29 8.59
CA CYS A 21 -19.46 7.22 8.53
C CYS A 21 -20.03 5.85 8.14
N ASN A 22 -21.14 5.80 7.39
CA ASN A 22 -21.63 4.56 6.76
C ASN A 22 -21.31 4.55 5.26
N GLY A 23 -20.10 4.97 4.88
CA GLY A 23 -19.57 4.60 3.58
C GLY A 23 -19.30 3.11 3.62
N GLU A 24 -20.26 2.28 3.22
CA GLU A 24 -19.99 0.87 2.93
C GLU A 24 -18.84 0.85 1.92
N ILE A 25 -17.69 0.29 2.33
CA ILE A 25 -16.65 -0.07 1.38
C ILE A 25 -17.35 -1.02 0.40
N PRO A 26 -17.41 -0.68 -0.90
CA PRO A 26 -18.11 -1.52 -1.86
C PRO A 26 -17.61 -2.95 -1.72
N PRO A 27 -18.50 -3.95 -1.58
CA PRO A 27 -18.10 -5.35 -1.40
C PRO A 27 -17.27 -5.85 -2.59
N GLU A 28 -17.35 -5.16 -3.72
CA GLU A 28 -16.58 -5.42 -4.92
C GLU A 28 -15.86 -4.13 -5.35
N ASN A 29 -14.55 -4.20 -5.60
CA ASN A 29 -13.79 -3.14 -6.24
C ASN A 29 -14.39 -2.90 -7.64
N THR A 30 -15.34 -1.98 -7.73
CA THR A 30 -16.03 -1.71 -8.99
C THR A 30 -14.97 -1.21 -9.97
N LYS A 31 -14.66 -2.00 -10.99
CA LYS A 31 -13.68 -1.71 -12.06
C LYS A 31 -13.97 -0.42 -12.85
N LYS A 32 -14.87 0.44 -12.38
CA LYS A 32 -15.37 1.67 -13.02
C LYS A 32 -14.26 2.64 -13.43
N TYR A 33 -13.11 2.62 -12.75
CA TYR A 33 -11.91 3.40 -13.10
C TYR A 33 -10.75 2.52 -13.61
N ARG A 34 -10.97 1.21 -13.76
CA ARG A 34 -9.96 0.28 -14.26
C ARG A 34 -9.89 0.44 -15.76
N THR A 35 -8.74 0.84 -16.27
CA THR A 35 -8.47 0.79 -17.70
C THR A 35 -8.35 -0.68 -18.09
N GLU A 36 -9.39 -1.25 -18.70
CA GLU A 36 -9.30 -2.49 -19.50
C GLU A 36 -8.51 -2.22 -20.79
N VAL A 37 -7.33 -1.62 -20.68
CA VAL A 37 -6.56 -1.14 -21.83
C VAL A 37 -5.21 -1.81 -21.83
N LYS A 38 -5.23 -3.10 -22.18
CA LYS A 38 -4.04 -3.84 -22.65
C LYS A 38 -4.24 -4.36 -24.08
N ASP A 39 -5.21 -3.81 -24.80
CA ASP A 39 -5.45 -4.16 -26.20
C ASP A 39 -4.34 -3.57 -27.07
N ASN A 40 -3.82 -4.38 -28.00
CA ASN A 40 -2.77 -3.98 -28.95
C ASN A 40 -1.43 -3.57 -28.30
N VAL A 41 -1.16 -3.98 -27.05
CA VAL A 41 0.15 -3.86 -26.41
C VAL A 41 1.01 -5.05 -26.82
N SER A 42 2.30 -4.82 -27.14
CA SER A 42 3.20 -5.92 -27.49
C SER A 42 3.49 -6.81 -26.27
N GLU A 43 3.71 -8.10 -26.53
CA GLU A 43 4.02 -9.10 -25.49
C GLU A 43 5.21 -8.69 -24.63
N VAL A 44 6.29 -8.17 -25.24
CA VAL A 44 7.47 -7.67 -24.52
C VAL A 44 7.16 -6.58 -23.50
N LEU A 45 6.19 -5.69 -23.78
CA LEU A 45 5.80 -4.64 -22.83
C LEU A 45 4.96 -5.19 -21.68
N LEU A 46 4.18 -6.25 -21.94
CA LEU A 46 3.41 -6.94 -20.90
C LEU A 46 4.35 -7.72 -19.98
N GLU A 47 5.37 -8.36 -20.55
CA GLU A 47 6.42 -9.06 -19.81
C GLU A 47 7.26 -8.08 -18.96
N GLU A 48 7.69 -6.95 -19.55
CA GLU A 48 8.41 -5.89 -18.82
C GLU A 48 7.59 -5.35 -17.64
N LEU A 49 6.27 -5.20 -17.80
CA LEU A 49 5.39 -4.76 -16.72
C LEU A 49 5.34 -5.78 -15.56
N GLU A 50 5.23 -7.08 -15.87
CA GLU A 50 5.24 -8.12 -14.84
C GLU A 50 6.60 -8.19 -14.15
N LEU A 51 7.70 -8.22 -14.92
CA LEU A 51 9.05 -8.27 -14.36
C LEU A 51 9.38 -7.02 -13.53
N GLY A 52 8.92 -5.85 -13.95
CA GLY A 52 9.05 -4.62 -13.17
C GLY A 52 8.32 -4.69 -11.83
N PHE A 53 7.13 -5.30 -11.78
CA PHE A 53 6.46 -5.58 -10.50
C PHE A 53 7.22 -6.61 -9.67
N ARG A 54 7.62 -7.74 -10.28
CA ARG A 54 8.34 -8.84 -9.62
C ARG A 54 9.62 -8.35 -8.98
N PHE A 55 10.35 -7.45 -9.63
CA PHE A 55 11.52 -6.80 -9.06
C PHE A 55 11.21 -6.22 -7.68
N PHE A 56 10.23 -5.32 -7.55
CA PHE A 56 9.93 -4.73 -6.24
C PHE A 56 9.32 -5.73 -5.25
N TYR A 57 8.54 -6.69 -5.74
CA TYR A 57 7.82 -7.61 -4.89
C TYR A 57 8.72 -8.70 -4.29
N GLU A 58 9.65 -9.24 -5.08
CA GLU A 58 10.51 -10.38 -4.71
C GLU A 58 11.81 -9.97 -4.02
N ILE A 59 12.37 -8.79 -4.32
CA ILE A 59 13.59 -8.34 -3.65
C ILE A 59 13.32 -7.69 -2.30
N ALA A 60 12.06 -7.34 -2.01
CA ALA A 60 11.67 -6.85 -0.70
C ALA A 60 11.93 -7.94 0.34
N ASN A 61 12.42 -7.55 1.52
CA ASN A 61 12.55 -8.46 2.64
C ASN A 61 11.17 -9.04 3.01
N ASP A 62 11.01 -10.35 2.96
CA ASP A 62 9.75 -11.06 3.23
C ASP A 62 9.80 -11.90 4.52
N ASP A 63 10.87 -11.80 5.30
CA ASP A 63 11.00 -12.42 6.61
C ASP A 63 10.16 -11.65 7.64
N GLU A 64 9.00 -12.21 8.00
CA GLU A 64 8.03 -11.62 8.94
C GLU A 64 8.60 -11.38 10.34
N ASP A 65 9.67 -12.10 10.72
CA ASP A 65 10.36 -11.92 11.99
C ASP A 65 11.46 -10.84 11.93
N SER A 66 11.73 -10.31 10.73
CA SER A 66 12.73 -9.27 10.50
C SER A 66 12.21 -7.89 10.88
N ALA A 67 13.02 -7.13 11.63
CA ALA A 67 12.80 -5.70 11.85
C ALA A 67 12.78 -4.87 10.56
N GLY A 68 13.28 -5.43 9.45
CA GLY A 68 13.31 -4.81 8.13
C GLY A 68 12.26 -5.34 7.15
N TYR A 69 11.18 -6.00 7.62
CA TYR A 69 10.15 -6.53 6.73
C TYR A 69 9.67 -5.48 5.71
N GLY A 70 9.55 -5.89 4.46
CA GLY A 70 9.05 -5.08 3.37
C GLY A 70 9.98 -3.94 2.93
N LEU A 71 11.16 -3.79 3.56
CA LEU A 71 12.18 -2.87 3.07
C LEU A 71 12.84 -3.44 1.81
N ILE A 72 13.14 -2.54 0.87
CA ILE A 72 13.67 -2.87 -0.45
C ILE A 72 15.12 -2.39 -0.54
N PRO A 73 16.08 -3.26 -0.92
CA PRO A 73 17.48 -2.88 -1.10
C PRO A 73 17.65 -1.66 -2.00
N ASP A 74 18.63 -0.81 -1.69
CA ASP A 74 18.92 0.39 -2.49
C ASP A 74 19.30 0.08 -3.95
N ARG A 75 19.97 -1.04 -4.15
CA ARG A 75 20.43 -1.53 -5.45
C ARG A 75 20.67 -3.04 -5.40
N PHE A 76 20.77 -3.67 -6.56
CA PHE A 76 21.24 -5.05 -6.65
C PHE A 76 22.63 -5.17 -6.01
N GLN A 77 22.82 -6.16 -5.12
CA GLN A 77 24.04 -6.29 -4.34
C GLN A 77 24.38 -5.04 -3.49
N ALA A 78 23.38 -4.36 -2.92
CA ALA A 78 23.62 -3.33 -1.92
C ALA A 78 24.37 -3.94 -0.72
N ILE A 79 25.56 -3.45 -0.42
CA ILE A 79 26.34 -3.87 0.75
C ILE A 79 26.66 -2.62 1.56
N GLY A 80 26.31 -2.66 2.83
CA GLY A 80 26.50 -1.62 3.79
C GLY A 80 27.83 -1.73 4.48
N THR A 81 28.25 -0.58 4.97
CA THR A 81 29.57 -0.40 5.60
C THR A 81 29.74 -1.21 6.87
N ASN A 82 28.64 -1.70 7.45
CA ASN A 82 28.61 -2.22 8.82
C ASN A 82 28.45 -3.75 8.90
N SER A 83 27.92 -4.42 7.86
CA SER A 83 27.69 -5.88 7.92
C SER A 83 28.45 -6.69 6.87
N GLY A 84 28.79 -6.10 5.72
CA GLY A 84 29.37 -6.85 4.59
C GLY A 84 28.41 -7.85 3.94
N VAL A 85 27.15 -7.89 4.37
CA VAL A 85 26.09 -8.76 3.85
C VAL A 85 25.38 -8.06 2.70
N VAL A 86 25.12 -8.81 1.63
CA VAL A 86 24.32 -8.32 0.50
C VAL A 86 22.86 -8.12 0.94
N GLY A 87 22.31 -6.94 0.66
CA GLY A 87 20.92 -6.56 0.95
C GLY A 87 20.71 -5.85 2.29
N ASP A 88 21.77 -5.48 3.01
CA ASP A 88 21.70 -4.89 4.36
C ASP A 88 21.39 -3.38 4.40
N ILE A 89 21.33 -2.71 3.23
CA ILE A 89 20.91 -1.31 3.09
C ILE A 89 19.69 -1.23 2.19
N ALA A 90 18.62 -0.66 2.74
CA ALA A 90 17.39 -0.36 2.04
C ALA A 90 17.29 1.11 1.60
N SER A 91 16.49 1.37 0.57
CA SER A 91 16.16 2.71 0.10
C SER A 91 14.68 3.03 0.35
N ILE A 92 14.41 4.10 1.09
CA ILE A 92 13.04 4.58 1.35
C ILE A 92 12.31 4.95 0.05
N ALA A 93 13.03 5.48 -0.95
CA ALA A 93 12.45 5.77 -2.26
C ALA A 93 12.05 4.48 -3.00
N SER A 94 12.90 3.44 -2.94
CA SER A 94 12.60 2.13 -3.52
C SER A 94 11.38 1.48 -2.87
N VAL A 95 11.27 1.57 -1.54
CA VAL A 95 10.08 1.14 -0.79
C VAL A 95 8.82 1.88 -1.25
N GLY A 96 8.89 3.18 -1.48
CA GLY A 96 7.77 3.96 -2.03
C GLY A 96 7.29 3.47 -3.41
N PHE A 97 8.22 3.11 -4.30
CA PHE A 97 7.88 2.49 -5.58
C PHE A 97 7.28 1.10 -5.40
N GLY A 98 7.84 0.28 -4.51
CA GLY A 98 7.29 -1.04 -4.21
C GLY A 98 5.88 -1.01 -3.66
N LEU A 99 5.58 -0.10 -2.71
CA LEU A 99 4.22 0.12 -2.21
C LEU A 99 3.25 0.54 -3.34
N SER A 100 3.73 1.34 -4.29
CA SER A 100 2.94 1.75 -5.47
C SER A 100 2.72 0.60 -6.45
N ALA A 101 3.62 -0.39 -6.49
CA ALA A 101 3.51 -1.56 -7.36
C ALA A 101 2.51 -2.61 -6.84
N ILE A 102 2.22 -2.64 -5.53
CA ILE A 102 1.24 -3.57 -4.94
C ILE A 102 -0.13 -3.54 -5.64
N PRO A 103 -0.81 -2.37 -5.79
CA PRO A 103 -2.08 -2.34 -6.51
C PRO A 103 -1.94 -2.77 -7.97
N ILE A 104 -0.81 -2.53 -8.63
CA ILE A 104 -0.56 -3.04 -10.00
C ILE A 104 -0.58 -4.58 -10.00
N GLY A 105 0.10 -5.23 -9.04
CA GLY A 105 0.09 -6.68 -8.91
C GLY A 105 -1.29 -7.27 -8.63
N ILE A 106 -2.07 -6.62 -7.77
CA ILE A 106 -3.47 -7.02 -7.48
C ILE A 106 -4.32 -6.91 -8.74
N GLU A 107 -4.24 -5.78 -9.45
CA GLU A 107 -5.07 -5.50 -10.63
C GLU A 107 -4.75 -6.40 -11.83
N ASN A 108 -3.51 -6.89 -11.91
CA ASN A 108 -3.09 -7.90 -12.90
C ASN A 108 -3.28 -9.35 -12.41
N ASN A 109 -3.78 -9.57 -11.18
CA ASN A 109 -3.92 -10.88 -10.53
C ASN A 109 -2.60 -11.66 -10.35
N TRP A 110 -1.47 -10.96 -10.24
CA TRP A 110 -0.17 -11.57 -9.91
C TRP A 110 -0.04 -11.91 -8.43
N ILE A 111 -0.78 -11.18 -7.60
CA ILE A 111 -0.98 -11.40 -6.17
C ILE A 111 -2.45 -11.17 -5.82
N THR A 112 -2.89 -11.73 -4.70
CA THR A 112 -4.22 -11.49 -4.13
C THR A 112 -4.28 -10.14 -3.41
N ARG A 113 -5.50 -9.64 -3.19
CA ARG A 113 -5.72 -8.43 -2.38
C ARG A 113 -5.23 -8.62 -0.94
N GLU A 114 -5.42 -9.80 -0.36
CA GLU A 114 -5.00 -10.12 1.00
C GLU A 114 -3.47 -10.12 1.14
N GLU A 115 -2.76 -10.73 0.19
CA GLU A 115 -1.29 -10.69 0.15
C GLU A 115 -0.77 -9.24 0.01
N GLY A 116 -1.38 -8.45 -0.87
CA GLY A 116 -1.01 -7.05 -1.04
C GLY A 116 -1.30 -6.19 0.20
N GLU A 117 -2.45 -6.41 0.86
CA GLU A 117 -2.81 -5.73 2.10
C GLU A 117 -1.84 -6.08 3.22
N LYS A 118 -1.55 -7.37 3.41
CA LYS A 118 -0.56 -7.85 4.39
C LYS A 118 0.81 -7.23 4.14
N ARG A 119 1.29 -7.28 2.89
CA ARG A 119 2.58 -6.70 2.50
C ARG A 119 2.64 -5.21 2.84
N ALA A 120 1.65 -4.44 2.39
CA ALA A 120 1.61 -3.01 2.65
C ALA A 120 1.55 -2.69 4.15
N TYR A 121 0.69 -3.39 4.90
CA TYR A 121 0.51 -3.17 6.33
C TYR A 121 1.81 -3.40 7.10
N LEU A 122 2.45 -4.55 6.91
CA LEU A 122 3.69 -4.89 7.62
C LEU A 122 4.85 -3.96 7.21
N THR A 123 4.96 -3.58 5.92
CA THR A 123 5.95 -2.57 5.49
C THR A 123 5.73 -1.23 6.21
N LEU A 124 4.48 -0.78 6.36
CA LEU A 124 4.17 0.47 7.07
C LEU A 124 4.48 0.37 8.57
N GLN A 125 4.26 -0.79 9.20
CA GLN A 125 4.67 -1.02 10.58
C GLN A 125 6.20 -0.89 10.73
N THR A 126 6.97 -1.44 9.79
CA THR A 126 8.42 -1.26 9.76
C THR A 126 8.80 0.21 9.63
N LEU A 127 8.18 0.96 8.70
CA LEU A 127 8.47 2.39 8.52
C LEU A 127 8.14 3.24 9.76
N ASP A 128 7.07 2.91 10.49
CA ASP A 128 6.71 3.63 11.72
C ASP A 128 7.78 3.47 12.82
N GLY A 129 8.45 2.32 12.86
CA GLY A 129 9.55 2.03 13.77
C GLY A 129 10.90 2.66 13.41
N LEU A 130 11.02 3.34 12.26
CA LEU A 130 12.28 3.96 11.83
C LEU A 130 12.50 5.36 12.39
N ASP A 131 13.77 5.73 12.52
CA ASP A 131 14.18 7.10 12.85
C ASP A 131 13.72 8.09 11.79
N ARG A 132 13.16 9.21 12.25
CA ARG A 132 12.59 10.26 11.40
C ARG A 132 13.10 11.63 11.83
N THR A 133 13.32 12.52 10.85
CA THR A 133 13.77 13.89 11.10
C THR A 133 12.71 14.86 10.55
N HIS A 134 11.88 15.42 11.44
CA HIS A 134 10.76 16.32 11.13
C HIS A 134 9.58 15.67 10.37
N GLY A 135 9.42 14.35 10.48
CA GLY A 135 8.36 13.59 9.81
C GLY A 135 8.94 12.60 8.82
#